data_AF-A0A7X7NXM4-F1
#
_entry.id   AF-A0A7X7NXM4-F1
#
_cell.length_a   1.000
_cell.length_b   1.000
_cell.length_c   1.000
_cell.angle_alpha   90.00
_cell.angle_beta   90.00
_cell.angle_gamma   90.00
#
_symmetry.space_group_name_H-M   'P 1'
#
loop_
_entity.id
_entity.type
_entity.pdbx_description
1 polymer ?
#
loop_
_entity_poly.entity_id
_entity_poly.type
_entity_poly.pdbx_seq_one_letter_code
_entity_poly.pdbx_strand_id
1 'polypeptide(L)' 'MNFEQRKDLLGIKELSRDDIDLILNTAVPMKDIIKRDIKKVPTLRGKAMVTLFFEPSTRTRTSFE' A
#
# COMPACT_ATOMS: atom_id res chain seq x y z
N MET A 1 -3.40 12.90 -6.33
CA MET A 1 -3.18 12.77 -4.88
C MET A 1 -2.15 13.77 -4.37
N ASN A 2 -2.61 14.82 -3.71
CA ASN A 2 -1.73 15.66 -2.92
C ASN A 2 -1.56 14.98 -1.55
N PHE A 3 -0.59 14.06 -1.44
CA PHE A 3 -0.36 13.26 -0.22
C PHE A 3 -0.04 14.12 1.02
N GLU A 4 0.31 15.40 0.81
CA GLU A 4 0.45 16.43 1.84
C GLU A 4 -0.86 16.74 2.58
N GLN A 5 -2.03 16.57 1.92
CA GLN A 5 -3.34 16.94 2.47
C GLN A 5 -4.17 15.73 2.93
N ARG A 6 -3.83 14.51 2.48
CA ARG A 6 -4.45 13.25 2.95
C ARG A 6 -3.39 12.17 3.16
N LYS A 7 -3.03 11.97 4.42
CA LYS A 7 -2.08 10.95 4.87
C LYS A 7 -2.75 9.59 5.10
N ASP A 8 -4.00 9.58 5.53
CA ASP A 8 -4.71 8.37 5.96
C ASP A 8 -5.65 7.83 4.87
N LEU A 9 -5.65 6.50 4.69
CA LEU A 9 -6.51 5.79 3.74
C LEU A 9 -7.55 4.95 4.51
N LEU A 10 -8.68 5.56 4.85
CA LEU A 10 -9.74 4.91 5.63
C LEU A 10 -10.80 4.20 4.77
N GLY A 11 -10.88 4.54 3.48
CA GLY A 11 -11.84 3.98 2.55
C GLY A 11 -11.80 4.68 1.19
N ILE A 12 -12.64 4.22 0.26
CA ILE A 12 -12.63 4.71 -1.14
C ILE A 12 -13.57 5.88 -1.41
N LYS A 13 -14.51 6.18 -0.49
CA LYS A 13 -15.58 7.18 -0.68
C LYS A 13 -15.06 8.57 -1.02
N GLU A 14 -13.91 8.90 -0.47
CA GLU A 14 -13.29 10.21 -0.57
C GLU A 14 -12.19 10.28 -1.64
N LEU A 15 -11.90 9.16 -2.30
CA LEU A 15 -10.90 9.12 -3.36
C LEU A 15 -11.51 9.69 -4.63
N SER A 16 -10.81 10.65 -5.23
CA SER A 16 -11.12 11.06 -6.60
C SER A 16 -10.73 9.95 -7.58
N ARG A 17 -11.25 10.02 -8.81
CA ARG A 17 -10.84 9.12 -9.90
C ARG A 17 -9.32 9.15 -10.08
N ASP A 18 -8.72 10.33 -10.10
CA ASP A 18 -7.28 10.50 -10.34
C ASP A 18 -6.43 9.87 -9.23
N ASP A 19 -6.94 9.89 -7.99
CA ASP A 19 -6.28 9.23 -6.85
C ASP A 19 -6.31 7.70 -7.00
N ILE A 20 -7.45 7.15 -7.41
CA ILE A 20 -7.60 5.73 -7.69
C ILE A 20 -6.68 5.32 -8.84
N ASP A 21 -6.69 6.08 -9.93
CA ASP A 21 -5.85 5.82 -11.10
C ASP A 21 -4.36 5.90 -10.73
N LEU A 22 -3.95 6.83 -9.87
CA LEU A 22 -2.57 6.89 -9.36
C LEU A 22 -2.19 5.64 -8.56
N ILE A 23 -3.04 5.18 -7.63
CA ILE A 23 -2.79 3.98 -6.84
C ILE A 23 -2.65 2.76 -7.77
N LEU A 24 -3.58 2.60 -8.72
CA LEU A 24 -3.58 1.46 -9.64
C LEU A 24 -2.38 1.48 -10.58
N ASN A 25 -2.05 2.63 -11.16
CA ASN A 25 -0.88 2.78 -12.04
C ASN A 25 0.43 2.53 -11.29
N THR A 26 0.48 2.87 -10.00
CA THR A 26 1.64 2.55 -9.13
C THR A 26 1.70 1.06 -8.78
N ALA A 27 0.55 0.40 -8.60
CA ALA A 27 0.47 -1.01 -8.25
C ALA A 27 0.97 -1.94 -9.38
N VAL A 28 0.78 -1.57 -10.65
CA VAL A 28 1.22 -2.35 -11.81
C VAL A 28 2.73 -2.68 -11.77
N PRO A 29 3.66 -1.71 -11.71
CA PRO A 29 5.09 -2.01 -11.62
C PRO A 29 5.50 -2.66 -10.29
N MET A 30 4.75 -2.43 -9.20
CA MET A 30 5.01 -3.06 -7.90
C MET A 30 4.83 -4.58 -7.95
N LYS A 31 3.96 -5.09 -8.83
CA LYS A 31 3.79 -6.53 -9.04
C LYS A 31 5.08 -7.22 -9.46
N ASP A 32 5.92 -6.55 -10.24
CA ASP A 32 7.20 -7.12 -10.68
C ASP A 32 8.28 -7.01 -9.60
N ILE A 33 8.16 -6.07 -8.67
CA ILE A 33 9.05 -5.98 -7.50
C ILE A 33 8.83 -7.17 -6.55
N ILE A 34 7.59 -7.59 -6.36
CA ILE A 34 7.25 -8.73 -5.48
C ILE A 34 7.85 -10.06 -5.99
N LYS A 35 8.11 -10.17 -7.30
CA LYS A 35 8.75 -11.35 -7.92
C LYS A 35 10.28 -11.37 -7.75
N ARG A 36 10.90 -10.25 -7.34
CA ARG A 36 12.37 -10.18 -7.15
C ARG A 36 12.77 -10.83 -5.85
N ASP A 37 14.01 -11.31 -5.78
CA ASP A 37 14.59 -11.86 -4.54
C ASP A 37 14.55 -10.85 -3.39
N ILE A 38 14.73 -9.57 -3.70
CA ILE A 38 14.57 -8.46 -2.76
C ILE A 38 13.23 -7.78 -3.04
N LYS A 39 12.22 -8.14 -2.26
CA LYS A 39 10.84 -7.63 -2.38
C LYS A 39 10.65 -6.18 -1.89
N LYS A 40 11.67 -5.58 -1.25
CA LYS A 40 11.59 -4.22 -0.69
C LYS A 40 12.32 -3.21 -1.56
N VAL A 41 11.58 -2.19 -1.99
CA VAL A 41 12.16 -1.02 -2.68
C VAL A 41 13.08 -0.22 -1.75
N PRO A 42 14.13 0.44 -2.27
CA PRO A 42 15.04 1.25 -1.47
C PRO A 42 14.34 2.32 -0.62
N THR A 43 13.23 2.87 -1.11
CA THR A 43 12.45 3.93 -0.45
C THR A 43 11.81 3.50 0.88
N LEU A 44 11.66 2.18 1.12
CA LEU A 44 11.10 1.64 2.37
C LEU A 44 12.17 1.18 3.36
N ARG A 45 13.47 1.32 3.04
CA ARG A 45 14.55 0.95 3.96
C ARG A 45 14.51 1.84 5.21
N GLY A 46 14.67 1.22 6.38
CA GLY A 46 14.60 1.92 7.67
C GLY A 46 13.18 2.32 8.09
N LYS A 47 12.14 1.90 7.35
CA LYS A 47 10.73 2.08 7.75
C LYS A 47 10.19 0.79 8.36
N ALA A 48 9.42 0.94 9.44
CA ALA A 48 8.67 -0.14 10.05
C ALA A 48 7.17 0.07 9.79
N MET A 49 6.44 -1.03 9.62
CA MET A 49 4.99 -1.02 9.45
C MET A 49 4.38 -1.89 10.56
N VAL A 50 3.32 -1.40 11.18
CA VAL A 50 2.59 -2.10 12.25
C VAL A 50 1.24 -2.54 11.72
N THR A 51 0.91 -3.83 11.88
CA THR A 51 -0.39 -4.40 11.52
C THR A 51 -1.19 -4.68 12.78
N LEU A 52 -2.31 -3.96 12.98
CA LEU A 52 -3.20 -4.15 14.12
C LEU A 52 -4.53 -4.78 13.67
N PHE A 53 -4.82 -5.98 14.15
CA PHE A 53 -6.05 -6.72 13.85
C PHE A 53 -6.71 -7.15 15.16
N PHE A 54 -7.90 -6.62 15.47
CA PHE A 54 -8.72 -7.07 16.60
C PHE A 54 -9.46 -8.38 16.28
N GLU A 55 -9.72 -8.63 15.00
CA GLU A 55 -10.38 -9.83 14.50
C GLU A 55 -9.44 -10.60 13.55
N PRO A 56 -9.41 -11.94 13.59
CA PRO A 56 -8.57 -12.73 12.69
C PRO A 56 -8.90 -12.51 11.21
N SER A 57 -7.91 -12.08 10.42
CA SER A 57 -8.06 -11.90 8.96
C SER A 57 -6.80 -12.33 8.21
N THR A 58 -6.69 -13.64 7.94
CA THR A 58 -5.48 -14.28 7.40
C THR A 58 -5.04 -13.67 6.07
N ARG A 59 -5.95 -13.52 5.11
CA ARG A 59 -5.63 -12.99 3.77
C ARG A 59 -5.16 -11.55 3.82
N THR A 60 -5.81 -10.73 4.63
CA THR A 60 -5.47 -9.31 4.78
C THR A 60 -4.11 -9.16 5.44
N ARG A 61 -3.87 -9.81 6.58
CA ARG A 61 -2.57 -9.73 7.28
C ARG A 61 -1.42 -10.17 6.38
N THR A 62 -1.54 -11.33 5.74
CA THR A 62 -0.50 -11.88 4.86
C THR A 62 -0.23 -10.99 3.65
N SER A 63 -1.20 -10.18 3.20
CA SER A 63 -1.00 -9.26 2.07
C SER A 63 -0.18 -8.01 2.43
N PHE A 64 -0.04 -7.70 3.72
CA PHE A 64 0.73 -6.56 4.23
C PHE A 64 2.14 -6.98 4.73
N GLU A 65 2.36 -8.26 5.02
CA GLU A 65 3.66 -8.85 5.41
C GLU A 65 4.62 -9.05 4.22
#